data_AF-A0AAU0VQP5-F1
#
_entry.id   AF-A0AAU0VQP5-F1
#
_cell.length_a   1.000
_cell.length_b   1.000
_cell.length_c   1.000
_cell.angle_alpha   90.00
_cell.angle_beta   90.00
_cell.angle_gamma   90.00
#
_symmetry.space_group_name_H-M   'P 1'
#
loop_
_entity.id
_entity.type
_entity.pdbx_description
1 polymer ?
#
loop_
_entity_poly.entity_id
_entity_poly.type
_entity_poly.pdbx_seq_one_letter_code
_entity_poly.pdbx_strand_id
1 'polypeptide(L)' 'MEPPKVTNNCTGTKNLKGIFKYGYDSACESVKKNKSALLTSSRPWVSYDKVVTC' A
#
# COMPACT_ATOMS: atom_id res chain seq x y z
N MET A 1 6.41 7.26 13.34
CA MET A 1 6.61 6.29 12.25
C MET A 1 5.66 6.69 11.14
N GLU A 2 6.18 7.10 9.99
CA GLU A 2 5.36 7.56 8.88
C GLU A 2 4.65 6.38 8.22
N PRO A 3 3.38 6.54 7.77
CA PRO A 3 2.67 5.49 7.07
C PRO A 3 3.42 5.14 5.78
N PRO A 4 3.55 3.85 5.46
CA PRO A 4 4.47 3.45 4.42
C PRO A 4 3.86 3.79 3.04
N LYS A 5 4.55 4.68 2.33
CA LYS A 5 4.13 5.27 1.06
C LYS A 5 4.61 4.43 -0.11
N VAL A 6 3.69 3.99 -0.97
CA VAL A 6 4.01 3.18 -2.14
C VAL A 6 3.86 4.01 -3.40
N THR A 7 4.87 3.99 -4.28
CA THR A 7 4.85 4.68 -5.58
C THR A 7 4.71 3.66 -6.70
N ASN A 8 3.73 3.86 -7.59
CA ASN A 8 3.58 3.03 -8.77
C ASN A 8 4.49 3.54 -9.90
N ASN A 9 5.65 2.90 -10.06
CA ASN A 9 6.56 3.17 -11.19
C ASN A 9 6.25 2.30 -12.43
N CYS A 10 5.19 1.50 -12.41
CA CYS A 10 4.79 0.68 -13.55
C CYS A 10 4.11 1.50 -14.63
N THR A 11 4.09 0.97 -15.85
CA THR A 11 3.29 1.51 -16.95
C THR A 11 1.80 1.28 -16.66
N GLY A 12 1.06 2.37 -16.45
CA GLY A 12 -0.38 2.35 -16.21
C GLY A 12 -0.79 2.39 -14.73
N THR A 13 -2.10 2.40 -14.49
CA THR A 13 -2.68 2.35 -13.14
C THR A 13 -2.63 0.91 -12.61
N LYS A 14 -2.27 0.76 -11.34
CA LYS A 14 -2.25 -0.54 -10.63
C LYS A 14 -3.06 -0.41 -9.35
N ASN A 15 -3.87 -1.42 -9.02
CA ASN A 15 -4.46 -1.46 -7.69
C ASN A 15 -3.52 -2.23 -6.77
N LEU A 16 -3.16 -1.60 -5.66
CA LEU A 16 -2.16 -2.09 -4.73
C LEU A 16 -2.79 -2.14 -3.33
N LYS A 17 -2.44 -3.18 -2.58
CA LYS A 17 -2.72 -3.27 -1.14
C LYS A 17 -1.49 -3.72 -0.37
N GLY A 18 -1.34 -3.21 0.85
CA GLY A 18 -0.31 -3.60 1.79
C GLY A 18 -0.79 -4.79 2.62
N ILE A 19 0.00 -5.85 2.66
CA ILE A 19 -0.19 -6.98 3.57
C ILE A 19 0.62 -6.66 4.83
N PHE A 20 -0.03 -6.62 5.99
CA PHE A 20 0.61 -6.26 7.26
C PHE A 20 0.84 -7.50 8.11
N LYS A 21 2.05 -7.66 8.65
CA LYS A 21 2.43 -8.86 9.42
C LYS A 21 1.65 -9.01 10.74
N TYR A 22 1.28 -7.88 11.35
CA TYR A 22 0.64 -7.82 12.68
C TYR A 22 -0.64 -6.98 12.69
N GLY A 23 -1.23 -6.73 11.53
CA GLY A 23 -2.46 -5.94 11.35
C GLY A 23 -3.30 -6.49 10.20
N TYR A 24 -4.45 -5.85 9.96
CA TYR A 24 -5.26 -6.17 8.79
C TYR A 24 -4.61 -5.60 7.53
N ASP A 25 -4.81 -6.28 6.40
CA ASP A 25 -4.46 -5.78 5.07
C ASP A 25 -5.03 -4.37 4.86
N SER A 26 -4.32 -3.52 4.11
CA SER A 26 -4.92 -2.27 3.66
C SER A 26 -6.06 -2.55 2.69
N ALA A 27 -6.94 -1.56 2.54
CA ALA A 27 -7.84 -1.51 1.41
C ALA A 27 -7.06 -1.55 0.08
N CYS A 28 -7.76 -1.96 -0.98
CA CYS A 28 -7.23 -1.95 -2.33
C CYS A 28 -7.28 -0.53 -2.89
N GLU A 29 -6.12 0.04 -3.21
CA GLU A 29 -5.98 1.42 -3.68
C GLU A 29 -5.48 1.49 -5.12
N SER A 30 -6.19 2.21 -5.98
CA SER A 30 -5.78 2.45 -7.37
C SER A 30 -4.70 3.53 -7.47
N VAL A 31 -3.46 3.11 -7.70
CA VAL A 31 -2.30 4.00 -7.82
C VAL A 31 -1.98 4.24 -9.30
N LYS A 32 -2.14 5.48 -9.77
CA LYS A 32 -1.78 5.87 -11.15
C LYS A 32 -0.26 5.83 -11.35
N LYS A 33 0.19 5.74 -12.60
CA LYS A 33 1.62 5.82 -12.97
C LYS A 33 2.27 7.06 -12.33
N ASN A 34 3.44 6.86 -11.73
CA ASN A 34 4.26 7.86 -11.03
C ASN A 34 3.53 8.59 -9.89
N LYS A 35 2.43 8.04 -9.39
CA LYS A 35 1.75 8.53 -8.20
C LYS A 35 2.06 7.63 -7.01
N SER A 36 1.93 8.22 -5.84
CA SER A 36 2.08 7.51 -4.58
C SER A 36 0.75 7.41 -3.86
N ALA A 37 0.53 6.28 -3.19
CA ALA A 37 -0.58 6.06 -2.29
C ALA A 37 -0.07 5.68 -0.90
N LEU A 38 -0.85 6.02 0.12
CA LEU A 38 -0.61 5.60 1.49
C LEU A 38 -1.38 4.32 1.73
N LEU A 39 -0.67 3.21 1.93
CA LEU A 39 -1.30 1.96 2.32
C LEU A 39 -1.28 1.92 3.85
N THR A 40 -2.46 2.10 4.45
CA THR A 40 -2.63 2.12 5.90
C THR A 40 -3.28 0.82 6.39
N SER A 41 -2.88 0.37 7.58
CA SER A 41 -3.56 -0.70 8.31
C SER A 41 -4.46 -0.09 9.38
N SER A 42 -5.41 -0.89 9.89
CA SER A 42 -6.19 -0.56 11.08
C SER A 42 -5.34 -0.38 12.35
N ARG A 43 -4.09 -0.86 12.33
CA ARG A 43 -3.11 -0.64 13.39
C ARG A 43 -2.04 0.35 12.90
N PRO A 44 -1.99 1.59 13.41
CA PRO A 44 -1.10 2.63 12.87
C PRO A 44 0.40 2.39 13.14
N TRP A 45 0.74 1.48 14.06
CA TRP A 45 2.13 1.16 14.40
C TRP A 45 2.72 0.00 13.59
N VAL A 46 1.95 -0.65 12.70
CA VAL A 46 2.47 -1.76 11.89
C VAL A 46 2.91 -1.28 10.52
N SER A 47 4.07 -1.74 10.08
CA SER A 47 4.53 -1.59 8.69
C SER A 47 4.02 -2.75 7.84
N TYR A 48 3.84 -2.52 6.54
CA TYR A 48 3.52 -3.63 5.63
C TYR A 48 4.73 -4.58 5.52
N ASP A 49 4.45 -5.87 5.38
CA ASP A 49 5.41 -6.92 5.08
C ASP A 49 5.69 -6.96 3.59
N LYS A 50 4.62 -6.89 2.78
CA LYS A 50 4.67 -6.90 1.33
C LYS A 50 3.53 -6.10 0.73
N VAL A 51 3.74 -5.62 -0.50
CA VAL A 51 2.70 -4.98 -1.33
C VAL A 51 2.29 -5.99 -2.39
N VAL A 52 0.98 -6.19 -2.56
CA VAL A 52 0.44 -7.08 -3.58
C VAL A 52 -0.56 -6.35 -4.46
N THR A 53 -0.74 -6.86 -5.68
CA THR A 53 -1.79 -6.39 -6.57
C THR A 53 -3.15 -6.94 -6.18
N CYS A 54 -4.13 -6.08 -6.32
CA CYS A 54 -5.55 -6.37 -6.45
C CYS A 54 -6.02 -5.62 -7.74
#